data_AF-A0A917DKZ6-F1
#
_entry.id   AF-A0A917DKZ6-F1
#
_cell.length_a   1.000
_cell.length_b   1.000
_cell.length_c   1.000
_cell.angle_alpha   90.00
_cell.angle_beta   90.00
_cell.angle_gamma   90.00
#
_symmetry.space_group_name_H-M   'P 1'
#
loop_
_entity.id
_entity.type
_entity.pdbx_description
1 polymer ?
#
loop_
_entity_poly.entity_id
_entity_poly.type
_entity_poly.pdbx_seq_one_letter_code
_entity_poly.pdbx_strand_id
1 'polypeptide(L)'
;MAEHDEAVLLDALREMWEFSDPVPVTLADRMVAAVAVDDLSRDFALLDLLEVPERAPVRAAADESVLQFGDGHANVLVRVTSREGRCRVDGWSDPPVVAARLAQAEREWEADVSNSGRFTFDGVARGRTHLRMAVRGADRIREVATPWFEF
;
A
#
# COMPACT_ATOMS: atom_id res chain seq x y z
N MET A 1 3.68 56.90 8.56
CA MET A 1 4.57 57.12 7.40
C MET A 1 5.38 55.87 7.06
N ALA A 2 5.90 55.12 8.04
CA ALA A 2 6.64 53.86 7.80
C ALA A 2 5.78 52.68 7.27
N GLU A 3 4.56 52.46 7.80
CA GLU A 3 3.66 51.37 7.35
C GLU A 3 3.22 51.49 5.87
N HIS A 4 3.07 52.71 5.36
CA HIS A 4 2.69 52.95 3.97
C HIS A 4 3.84 52.61 3.02
N ASP A 5 5.09 52.78 3.48
CA ASP A 5 6.30 52.46 2.73
C ASP A 5 6.55 50.94 2.66
N GLU A 6 6.23 50.23 3.76
CA GLU A 6 6.30 48.76 3.82
C GLU A 6 5.26 48.10 2.91
N ALA A 7 4.01 48.59 2.91
CA ALA A 7 2.97 48.07 2.03
C ALA A 7 3.35 48.24 0.54
N VAL A 8 3.89 49.40 0.16
CA VAL A 8 4.34 49.67 -1.20
C VAL A 8 5.51 48.75 -1.60
N LEU A 9 6.45 48.51 -0.67
CA LEU A 9 7.55 47.58 -0.90
C LEU A 9 7.07 46.13 -1.08
N LEU A 10 6.13 45.67 -0.25
CA LEU A 10 5.59 44.32 -0.33
C LEU A 10 4.79 44.08 -1.62
N ASP A 11 4.06 45.09 -2.11
CA ASP A 11 3.38 45.03 -3.40
C ASP A 11 4.37 44.97 -4.56
N ALA A 12 5.42 45.80 -4.55
CA ALA A 12 6.46 45.75 -5.58
C ALA A 12 7.20 44.40 -5.60
N LEU A 13 7.45 43.80 -4.44
CA LEU A 13 8.02 42.46 -4.34
C LEU A 13 7.08 41.38 -4.89
N ARG A 14 5.77 41.51 -4.64
CA ARG A 14 4.76 40.59 -5.18
C ARG A 14 4.73 40.64 -6.70
N GLU A 15 4.67 41.83 -7.30
CA GLU A 15 4.67 42.01 -8.75
C GLU A 15 5.93 41.41 -9.41
N MET A 16 7.10 41.64 -8.79
CA MET A 16 8.37 41.08 -9.26
C MET A 16 8.34 39.55 -9.30
N TRP A 17 7.79 38.91 -8.26
CA TRP A 17 7.71 37.45 -8.17
C TRP A 17 6.63 36.86 -9.07
N GLU A 18 5.48 37.51 -9.22
CA GLU A 18 4.43 37.09 -10.16
C GLU A 18 4.95 37.02 -11.61
N PHE A 19 5.90 37.90 -11.96
CA PHE A 19 6.56 37.87 -13.27
C PHE A 19 7.71 36.86 -13.35
N SER A 20 8.54 36.78 -12.30
CA SER A 20 9.77 35.97 -12.34
C SER A 20 9.54 34.48 -12.06
N ASP A 21 8.55 34.16 -11.24
CA ASP A 21 8.17 32.79 -10.87
C ASP A 21 6.63 32.65 -10.89
N PRO A 22 6.02 32.72 -12.10
CA PRO A 22 4.58 32.60 -12.23
C PRO A 22 4.13 31.21 -11.80
N VAL A 23 2.99 31.14 -11.11
CA VAL A 23 2.37 29.85 -10.74
C VAL A 23 2.15 29.03 -12.02
N PRO A 24 2.66 27.79 -12.10
CA PRO A 24 2.43 26.95 -13.26
C PRO A 24 0.92 26.77 -13.47
N VAL A 25 0.45 26.99 -14.69
CA VAL A 25 -0.97 26.86 -15.08
C VAL A 25 -1.54 25.48 -14.68
N THR A 26 -0.69 24.45 -14.69
CA THR A 26 -1.04 23.08 -14.33
C THR A 26 -1.04 22.80 -12.83
N LEU A 27 -0.67 23.75 -11.95
CA LEU A 27 -0.47 23.46 -10.53
C LEU A 27 -1.76 22.95 -9.87
N ALA A 28 -2.90 23.60 -10.16
CA ALA A 28 -4.19 23.17 -9.65
C ALA A 28 -4.53 21.75 -10.11
N ASP A 29 -4.41 21.46 -11.40
CA ASP A 29 -4.67 20.15 -11.97
C ASP A 29 -3.72 19.07 -11.41
N ARG A 30 -2.45 19.41 -11.21
CA ARG A 30 -1.44 18.52 -10.62
C ARG A 30 -1.74 18.22 -9.16
N MET A 31 -2.22 19.20 -8.40
CA MET A 31 -2.63 18.98 -7.00
C MET A 31 -3.91 18.15 -6.91
N VAL A 32 -4.90 18.41 -7.76
CA VAL A 32 -6.12 17.58 -7.86
C VAL A 32 -5.76 16.14 -8.23
N ALA A 33 -4.90 15.95 -9.23
CA ALA A 33 -4.42 14.63 -9.63
C ALA A 33 -3.64 13.94 -8.52
N ALA A 34 -2.77 14.65 -7.79
CA ALA A 34 -2.02 14.09 -6.68
C ALA A 34 -2.94 13.61 -5.54
N VAL A 35 -3.93 14.43 -5.15
CA VAL A 35 -4.93 14.06 -4.13
C VAL A 35 -5.80 12.89 -4.61
N ALA A 36 -6.24 12.91 -5.86
CA ALA A 36 -7.02 11.82 -6.43
C ALA A 36 -6.24 10.51 -6.48
N VAL A 37 -4.94 10.54 -6.81
CA VAL A 37 -4.06 9.35 -6.84
C VAL A 37 -3.77 8.82 -5.44
N ASP A 38 -3.63 9.68 -4.44
CA ASP A 38 -3.43 9.28 -3.04
C ASP A 38 -4.62 8.45 -2.53
N ASP A 39 -5.85 8.90 -2.81
CA ASP A 39 -7.09 8.18 -2.47
C ASP A 39 -7.27 6.92 -3.35
N LEU A 40 -6.97 7.02 -4.65
CA LEU A 40 -7.07 5.89 -5.57
C LEU A 40 -6.09 4.76 -5.24
N SER A 41 -4.90 5.04 -4.75
CA SER A 41 -3.92 3.98 -4.45
C SER A 41 -4.44 3.03 -3.36
N ARG A 42 -5.23 3.59 -2.43
CA ARG A 42 -5.93 2.84 -1.38
C ARG A 42 -7.13 2.05 -1.95
N ASP A 43 -7.91 2.67 -2.83
CA ASP A 43 -9.15 2.08 -3.37
C ASP A 43 -8.94 1.10 -4.53
N PHE A 44 -7.99 1.35 -5.44
CA PHE A 44 -7.65 0.42 -6.53
C PHE A 44 -7.03 -0.87 -6.03
N ALA A 45 -6.30 -0.83 -4.91
CA ALA A 45 -5.81 -2.06 -4.27
C ALA A 45 -6.96 -2.98 -3.85
N LEU A 46 -8.12 -2.42 -3.51
CA LEU A 46 -9.32 -3.18 -3.15
C LEU A 46 -10.03 -3.74 -4.40
N LEU A 47 -10.08 -2.97 -5.51
CA LEU A 47 -10.78 -3.35 -6.74
C LEU A 47 -10.03 -4.42 -7.59
N ASP A 48 -8.71 -4.33 -7.71
CA ASP A 48 -7.85 -5.29 -8.45
C ASP A 48 -7.94 -6.72 -7.89
N LEU A 49 -8.38 -6.87 -6.63
CA LEU A 49 -8.58 -8.19 -6.01
C LEU A 49 -10.01 -8.72 -6.14
N LEU A 50 -11.00 -7.83 -6.31
CA LEU A 50 -12.40 -8.20 -6.49
C LEU A 50 -12.72 -8.58 -7.95
N GLU A 51 -11.85 -8.22 -8.90
CA GLU A 51 -11.89 -8.77 -10.25
C GLU A 51 -11.48 -10.25 -10.25
N VAL A 52 -12.43 -11.09 -9.83
CA VAL A 52 -12.53 -12.46 -10.29
C VAL A 52 -12.56 -12.40 -11.82
N PRO A 53 -11.68 -13.11 -12.56
CA PRO A 53 -11.87 -13.21 -14.00
C PRO A 53 -13.21 -13.89 -14.24
N GLU A 54 -14.23 -13.13 -14.68
CA GLU A 54 -15.58 -13.61 -15.00
C GLU A 54 -15.62 -14.68 -16.12
N ARG A 55 -14.46 -15.19 -16.57
CA ARG A 55 -14.34 -16.21 -17.62
C ARG A 55 -13.30 -17.31 -17.33
N ALA A 56 -13.08 -17.67 -16.06
CA ALA A 56 -12.40 -18.92 -15.74
C ALA A 56 -13.40 -20.10 -15.73
N PRO A 57 -13.23 -21.15 -16.54
CA PRO A 57 -14.08 -22.33 -16.48
C PRO A 57 -13.98 -22.96 -15.09
N VAL A 58 -15.13 -23.06 -14.40
CA VAL A 58 -15.31 -23.69 -13.09
C VAL A 58 -14.87 -25.15 -13.16
N ARG A 59 -13.60 -25.42 -12.87
CA ARG A 59 -13.10 -26.79 -12.73
C ARG A 59 -12.19 -26.85 -11.49
N ALA A 60 -12.78 -27.39 -10.43
CA ALA A 60 -12.27 -27.56 -9.06
C ALA A 60 -12.04 -26.24 -8.31
N ALA A 61 -12.90 -25.98 -7.32
CA ALA A 61 -12.79 -24.86 -6.40
C ALA A 61 -11.39 -24.80 -5.77
N ALA A 62 -10.56 -23.86 -6.23
CA ALA A 62 -9.47 -23.38 -5.41
C ALA A 62 -10.14 -22.71 -4.21
N ASP A 63 -9.85 -23.22 -3.02
CA ASP A 63 -10.33 -22.63 -1.78
C ASP A 63 -9.54 -21.33 -1.60
N GLU A 64 -10.21 -20.22 -1.86
CA GLU A 64 -9.61 -18.88 -1.85
C GLU A 64 -10.20 -18.08 -0.67
N SER A 65 -9.32 -17.51 0.15
CA SER A 65 -9.71 -16.66 1.27
C SER A 65 -8.92 -15.36 1.27
N VAL A 66 -9.60 -14.27 1.63
CA VAL A 66 -9.00 -12.95 1.77
C VAL A 66 -9.16 -12.50 3.22
N LEU A 67 -8.04 -12.09 3.82
CA LEU A 67 -7.92 -11.66 5.20
C LEU A 67 -7.38 -10.23 5.23
N GLN A 68 -7.97 -9.40 6.09
CA GLN A 68 -7.53 -8.02 6.29
C GLN A 68 -7.18 -7.81 7.76
N PHE A 69 -6.02 -7.20 8.02
CA PHE A 69 -5.54 -6.86 9.34
C PHE A 69 -5.18 -5.38 9.38
N GLY A 70 -5.60 -4.68 10.43
CA GLY A 70 -5.25 -3.26 10.60
C GLY A 70 -5.03 -2.92 12.05
N ASP A 71 -4.02 -2.10 12.32
CA ASP A 71 -3.68 -1.59 13.66
C ASP A 71 -3.78 -0.04 13.75
N GLY A 72 -4.42 0.59 12.76
CA GLY A 72 -4.52 2.04 12.62
C GLY A 72 -3.29 2.73 12.03
N HIS A 73 -2.16 2.02 11.92
CA HIS A 73 -0.92 2.53 11.34
C HIS A 73 -0.48 1.77 10.09
N ALA A 74 -0.90 0.51 9.96
CA ALA A 74 -0.76 -0.28 8.76
C ALA A 74 -2.05 -1.05 8.49
N ASN A 75 -2.40 -1.18 7.22
CA ASN A 75 -3.45 -2.06 6.73
C ASN A 75 -2.81 -3.12 5.85
N VAL A 76 -2.93 -4.38 6.26
CA VAL A 76 -2.35 -5.54 5.59
C VAL A 76 -3.48 -6.35 4.99
N LEU A 77 -3.35 -6.69 3.73
CA LEU A 77 -4.27 -7.58 3.06
C LEU A 77 -3.53 -8.82 2.59
N VAL A 78 -4.13 -9.99 2.88
CA VAL A 78 -3.55 -11.31 2.60
C VAL A 78 -4.58 -12.12 1.84
N ARG A 79 -4.20 -12.60 0.66
CA ARG A 79 -4.95 -13.56 -0.14
C ARG A 79 -4.28 -14.92 -0.02
N VAL A 80 -5.06 -15.93 0.30
CA VAL A 80 -4.62 -17.32 0.33
C VAL A 80 -5.36 -18.07 -0.76
N THR A 81 -4.61 -18.76 -1.62
CA THR A 81 -5.17 -19.62 -2.66
C THR A 81 -4.66 -21.04 -2.47
N SER A 82 -5.56 -21.99 -2.26
CA SER A 82 -5.23 -23.39 -2.08
C SER A 82 -5.29 -24.16 -3.40
N ARG A 83 -4.21 -24.89 -3.72
CA ARG A 83 -4.14 -25.81 -4.85
C ARG A 83 -3.41 -27.09 -4.44
N GLU A 84 -4.05 -28.24 -4.67
CA GLU A 84 -3.44 -29.57 -4.46
C GLU A 84 -2.85 -29.78 -3.04
N GLY A 85 -3.48 -29.19 -2.01
CA GLY A 85 -3.05 -29.33 -0.60
C GLY A 85 -1.87 -28.44 -0.20
N ARG A 86 -1.49 -27.49 -1.06
CA ARG A 86 -0.57 -26.39 -0.75
C ARG A 86 -1.26 -25.05 -0.97
N CYS A 87 -0.83 -24.07 -0.20
CA CYS A 87 -1.34 -22.72 -0.24
C CYS A 87 -0.29 -21.78 -0.81
N ARG A 88 -0.73 -20.90 -1.69
CA ARG A 88 -0.02 -19.68 -2.05
C ARG A 88 -0.60 -18.55 -1.20
N VAL A 89 0.27 -17.77 -0.58
CA VAL A 89 -0.10 -16.63 0.27
C VAL A 89 0.47 -15.38 -0.39
N ASP A 90 -0.40 -14.59 -1.01
CA ASP A 90 -0.07 -13.29 -1.57
C ASP A 90 -0.47 -12.20 -0.57
N GLY A 91 0.29 -11.12 -0.48
CA GLY A 91 -0.10 -10.02 0.36
C GLY A 91 0.60 -8.71 0.06
N TRP A 92 0.04 -7.66 0.62
CA TRP A 92 0.60 -6.32 0.60
C TRP A 92 0.16 -5.55 1.83
N SER A 93 0.78 -4.40 2.04
CA SER A 93 0.33 -3.46 3.05
C SER A 93 0.43 -2.03 2.57
N ASP A 94 -0.37 -1.19 3.21
CA ASP A 94 -0.18 0.24 3.25
C ASP A 94 0.15 0.63 4.70
N PRO A 95 1.35 1.15 5.01
CA PRO A 95 2.44 1.52 4.09
C PRO A 95 3.15 0.33 3.40
N PRO A 96 3.92 0.54 2.31
CA PRO A 96 4.54 -0.54 1.52
C PRO A 96 5.49 -1.44 2.32
N VAL A 97 5.43 -2.75 2.06
CA VAL A 97 6.33 -3.75 2.67
C VAL A 97 7.75 -3.60 2.12
N VAL A 98 8.74 -3.87 2.96
CA VAL A 98 10.18 -3.92 2.63
C VAL A 98 10.74 -5.33 2.85
N ALA A 99 10.21 -6.08 3.82
CA ALA A 99 10.53 -7.47 4.05
C ALA A 99 9.31 -8.18 4.65
N ALA A 100 9.07 -9.44 4.27
CA ALA A 100 7.98 -10.26 4.79
C ALA A 100 8.48 -11.65 5.20
N ARG A 101 8.06 -12.10 6.38
CA ARG A 101 8.31 -13.43 6.92
C ARG A 101 7.02 -14.08 7.37
N LEU A 102 6.83 -15.34 7.00
CA LEU A 102 5.69 -16.15 7.40
C LEU A 102 6.20 -17.23 8.34
N ALA A 103 5.59 -17.37 9.52
CA ALA A 103 5.94 -18.39 10.50
C ALA A 103 4.78 -19.38 10.68
N GLN A 104 5.08 -20.67 10.65
CA GLN A 104 4.13 -21.76 10.87
C GLN A 104 4.81 -22.92 11.59
N ALA A 105 4.37 -23.21 12.82
CA ALA A 105 5.05 -24.17 13.70
C ALA A 105 6.57 -23.90 13.78
N GLU A 106 7.40 -24.87 13.40
CA GLU A 106 8.88 -24.76 13.39
C GLU A 106 9.45 -24.28 12.05
N ARG A 107 8.61 -23.87 11.10
CA ARG A 107 9.02 -23.40 9.77
C ARG A 107 8.83 -21.90 9.65
N GLU A 108 9.80 -21.26 9.02
CA GLU A 108 9.74 -19.86 8.62
C GLU A 108 10.07 -19.75 7.14
N TRP A 109 9.33 -18.89 6.44
CA TRP A 109 9.56 -18.53 5.05
C TRP A 109 9.88 -17.04 4.97
N GLU A 110 10.76 -16.69 4.05
CA GLU A 110 11.03 -15.30 3.66
C GLU A 110 10.57 -15.13 2.21
N ALA A 111 9.93 -14.00 1.92
CA ALA A 111 9.45 -13.68 0.58
C ALA A 111 10.25 -12.52 -0.01
N ASP A 112 10.51 -12.60 -1.31
CA ASP A 112 10.96 -11.45 -2.08
C ASP A 112 9.81 -10.43 -2.15
N VAL A 113 10.14 -9.18 -1.83
CA VAL A 113 9.19 -8.07 -1.86
C VAL A 113 9.42 -7.26 -3.13
N SER A 114 8.36 -7.12 -3.93
CA SER A 114 8.38 -6.32 -5.14
C SER A 114 8.52 -4.81 -4.85
N ASN A 115 8.87 -4.03 -5.87
CA ASN A 115 9.00 -2.57 -5.74
C ASN A 115 7.70 -1.86 -5.29
N SER A 116 6.53 -2.49 -5.48
CA SER A 116 5.23 -1.99 -5.03
C SER A 116 4.88 -2.42 -3.60
N GLY A 117 5.75 -3.16 -2.91
CA GLY A 117 5.50 -3.66 -1.55
C GLY A 117 4.61 -4.91 -1.49
N ARG A 118 4.38 -5.59 -2.63
CA ARG A 118 3.70 -6.89 -2.66
C ARG A 118 4.68 -8.04 -2.42
N PHE A 119 4.25 -9.07 -1.72
CA PHE A 119 5.01 -10.28 -1.42
C PHE A 119 4.18 -11.54 -1.69
N THR A 120 4.86 -12.66 -1.94
CA THR A 120 4.25 -13.96 -2.19
C THR A 120 5.02 -15.07 -1.49
N PHE A 121 4.30 -15.97 -0.82
CA PHE A 121 4.83 -17.24 -0.32
C PHE A 121 4.17 -18.40 -1.06
N ASP A 122 4.97 -19.23 -1.72
CA ASP A 122 4.49 -20.41 -2.44
C ASP A 122 4.69 -21.70 -1.62
N GLY A 123 3.79 -22.67 -1.82
CA GLY A 123 3.96 -24.02 -1.27
C GLY A 123 3.81 -24.12 0.24
N VAL A 124 3.12 -23.16 0.88
CA VAL A 124 2.86 -23.13 2.32
C VAL A 124 1.86 -24.24 2.68
N ALA A 125 2.05 -24.92 3.80
CA ALA A 125 1.09 -25.92 4.26
C ALA A 125 -0.11 -25.23 4.93
N ARG A 126 -1.28 -25.88 4.94
CA ARG A 126 -2.41 -25.39 5.74
C ARG A 126 -2.12 -25.43 7.23
N GLY A 127 -2.63 -24.46 7.97
CA GLY A 127 -2.53 -24.41 9.43
C GLY A 127 -2.25 -23.02 10.02
N ARG A 128 -1.98 -23.02 11.32
CA ARG A 128 -1.84 -21.80 12.14
C ARG A 128 -0.59 -21.01 11.76
N THR A 129 -0.81 -19.81 11.23
CA THR A 129 0.17 -18.96 10.57
C THR A 129 0.26 -17.60 11.23
N HIS A 130 1.46 -17.03 11.23
CA HIS A 130 1.75 -15.68 11.73
C HIS A 130 2.62 -14.94 10.72
N LEU A 131 2.15 -13.80 10.23
CA LEU A 131 2.84 -12.99 9.25
C LEU A 131 3.51 -11.80 9.94
N ARG A 132 4.82 -11.64 9.73
CA ARG A 132 5.61 -10.50 10.20
C ARG A 132 6.18 -9.75 9.02
N MET A 133 6.09 -8.43 9.04
CA MET A 133 6.55 -7.58 7.95
C MET A 133 7.31 -6.38 8.51
N ALA A 134 8.31 -5.93 7.77
CA ALA A 134 8.87 -4.59 7.91
C ALA A 134 8.20 -3.70 6.86
N VAL A 135 7.54 -2.62 7.28
CA VAL A 135 6.85 -1.68 6.38
C VAL A 135 7.57 -0.32 6.40
N ARG A 136 7.59 0.36 5.26
CA ARG A 136 8.18 1.70 5.11
C ARG A 136 7.14 2.76 5.44
N GLY A 137 7.10 3.20 6.70
CA GLY A 137 6.31 4.37 7.10
C GLY A 137 6.97 5.69 6.67
N ALA A 138 6.32 6.82 6.99
CA ALA A 138 6.75 8.16 6.57
C ALA A 138 8.23 8.48 6.90
N ASP A 139 8.66 8.22 8.14
CA ASP A 139 10.00 8.62 8.61
C ASP A 139 10.89 7.43 9.03
N ARG A 140 10.35 6.21 9.05
CA ARG A 140 11.05 5.02 9.57
C ARG A 140 10.47 3.72 9.06
N ILE A 141 11.29 2.68 9.07
CA ILE A 141 10.84 1.29 8.94
C ILE A 141 10.21 0.84 10.26
N ARG A 142 9.04 0.20 10.20
CA ARG A 142 8.31 -0.32 11.36
C ARG A 142 8.04 -1.81 11.18
N GLU A 143 8.10 -2.57 12.27
CA GLU A 143 7.61 -3.95 12.29
C GLU A 143 6.09 -3.97 12.49
N VAL A 144 5.41 -4.75 11.66
CA VAL A 144 3.97 -5.05 11.72
C VAL A 144 3.81 -6.55 11.77
N ALA A 145 2.94 -7.04 12.64
CA ALA A 145 2.62 -8.46 12.73
C ALA A 145 1.10 -8.63 12.73
N THR A 146 0.62 -9.63 11.99
CA THR A 146 -0.77 -10.06 12.09
C THR A 146 -0.98 -10.82 13.41
N PRO A 147 -2.20 -10.89 13.96
CA PRO A 147 -2.53 -11.98 14.87
C PRO A 147 -2.26 -13.35 14.22
N TRP A 148 -2.25 -14.41 15.03
CA TRP A 148 -2.26 -15.77 14.48
C TRP A 148 -3.58 -16.04 13.75
N PHE A 149 -3.51 -16.62 12.56
CA PHE A 149 -4.67 -16.98 11.74
C PHE A 149 -4.51 -18.37 11.13
N GLU A 150 -5.59 -18.96 10.60
CA GLU A 150 -5.60 -20.31 10.03
C GLU A 150 -6.20 -20.31 8.62
N PHE A 151 -5.67 -21.16 7.73
CA PHE A 151 -6.14 -21.40 6.36
C PHE A 151 -5.76 -22.82 5.87
#